data_AF-A0A0C3BSF1-F1
#
_entry.id   AF-A0A0C3BSF1-F1
#
_cell.length_a   1.000
_cell.length_b   1.000
_cell.length_c   1.000
_cell.angle_alpha   90.00
_cell.angle_beta   90.00
_cell.angle_gamma   90.00
#
_symmetry.space_group_name_H-M   'P 1'
#
loop_
_entity.id
_entity.type
_entity.pdbx_description
1 polymer ?
#
loop_
_entity_poly.entity_id
_entity_poly.type
_entity_poly.pdbx_seq_one_letter_code
_entity_poly.pdbx_strand_id
1 'polypeptide(L)'
;MIFTGYMFPNAHSIHPYLEDPRNGSTSRFCSDLALSLRCYVTAGFPERLSPDEIGVKDATGTPVAGDNSVEGEVGIRNEVDIVGANSAVLYGPDGCWVGGYRKTNLFKTDLTWAKAGTGFTTFQLPAPLHTVTLAICNDLNVFNSTSHLPPPQHADPQKTSPPQSPTQTTSSWTLKEGPYELADYCIAQKTNLLILLDAWLTSGESVHDEEEHDWHNVNYWAARLRPLWVNEGVEGGFVEDGDITEPDVGDETVVVVCNRFGEENGESFAGTSCLLSMRRKSGRPKLFEAMGRREEGVRLWTAG
;
A
#
# COMPACT_ATOMS: atom_id res chain seq x y z
N MET A 1 6.70 4.70 5.69
CA MET A 1 7.27 5.81 6.49
C MET A 1 8.46 5.26 7.27
N ILE A 2 9.68 5.46 6.78
CA ILE A 2 10.86 4.70 7.26
C ILE A 2 11.50 5.24 8.55
N PHE A 3 11.34 6.54 8.87
CA PHE A 3 12.01 7.15 10.02
C PHE A 3 11.08 7.63 11.14
N THR A 4 9.78 7.76 10.88
CA THR A 4 8.86 8.51 11.74
C THR A 4 7.94 7.64 12.59
N GLY A 5 7.91 6.33 12.35
CA GLY A 5 6.82 5.48 12.79
C GLY A 5 5.57 5.61 11.91
N TYR A 6 4.45 5.01 12.34
CA TYR A 6 3.23 4.91 11.54
C TYR A 6 1.95 5.29 12.30
N MET A 7 1.84 4.94 13.58
CA MET A 7 0.58 5.05 14.33
C MET A 7 0.30 6.47 14.86
N PHE A 8 -0.02 7.40 13.96
CA PHE A 8 -0.39 8.78 14.29
C PHE A 8 -1.92 8.92 14.48
N PRO A 9 -2.41 9.24 15.69
CA PRO A 9 -3.85 9.29 15.96
C PRO A 9 -4.57 10.48 15.31
N ASN A 10 -3.86 11.54 14.92
CA ASN A 10 -4.43 12.76 14.34
C ASN A 10 -3.38 13.64 13.64
N ALA A 11 -3.87 14.64 12.89
CA ALA A 11 -3.06 15.64 12.20
C ALA A 11 -2.04 16.36 13.09
N HIS A 12 -2.41 16.72 14.33
CA HIS A 12 -1.49 17.37 15.27
C HIS A 12 -0.29 16.49 15.60
N SER A 13 -0.51 15.19 15.80
CA SER A 13 0.55 14.24 16.17
C SER A 13 1.55 13.97 15.06
N ILE A 14 1.14 13.98 13.78
CA ILE A 14 2.04 13.78 12.64
C ILE A 14 2.74 15.08 12.22
N HIS A 15 2.16 16.24 12.48
CA HIS A 15 2.62 17.53 11.96
C HIS A 15 4.14 17.80 12.13
N PRO A 16 4.78 17.50 13.30
CA PRO A 16 6.22 17.70 13.48
C PRO A 16 7.10 16.82 12.60
N TYR A 17 6.56 15.71 12.09
CA TYR A 17 7.28 14.70 11.32
C TYR A 17 7.09 14.86 9.81
N LEU A 18 6.14 15.69 9.36
CA LEU A 18 5.91 15.96 7.95
C LEU A 18 7.16 16.56 7.30
N GLU A 19 7.61 15.95 6.21
CA GLU A 19 8.82 16.34 5.50
C GLU A 19 8.50 17.06 4.19
N ASP A 20 9.28 18.08 3.86
CA ASP A 20 9.19 18.72 2.55
C ASP A 20 9.62 17.74 1.44
N PRO A 21 8.80 17.53 0.40
CA PRO A 21 9.19 16.66 -0.70
C PRO A 21 10.48 17.17 -1.35
N ARG A 22 11.41 16.24 -1.61
CA ARG A 22 12.76 16.47 -2.17
C ARG A 22 13.78 17.13 -1.24
N ASN A 23 13.38 17.70 -0.11
CA ASN A 23 14.29 18.45 0.77
C ASN A 23 14.35 17.91 2.20
N GLY A 24 13.38 17.07 2.60
CA GLY A 24 13.31 16.44 3.90
C GLY A 24 14.40 15.39 4.15
N SER A 25 14.44 14.89 5.39
CA SER A 25 15.40 13.91 5.87
C SER A 25 15.42 12.63 5.02
N THR A 26 14.26 12.06 4.70
CA THR A 26 14.12 10.87 3.86
C THR A 26 14.63 11.15 2.44
N SER A 27 14.32 12.33 1.90
CA SER A 27 14.78 12.73 0.58
C SER A 27 16.30 12.84 0.49
N ARG A 28 16.93 13.52 1.46
CA ARG A 28 18.40 13.65 1.53
C ARG A 28 19.06 12.30 1.72
N PHE A 29 18.56 11.49 2.64
CA PHE A 29 19.05 10.14 2.87
C PHE A 29 19.03 9.30 1.58
N CYS A 30 17.90 9.30 0.85
CA CYS A 30 17.78 8.54 -0.39
C CYS A 30 18.70 9.07 -1.49
N SER A 31 18.81 10.40 -1.64
CA SER A 31 19.71 11.03 -2.60
C SER A 31 21.18 10.67 -2.33
N ASP A 32 21.63 10.81 -1.08
CA ASP A 32 23.00 10.51 -0.67
C ASP A 32 23.32 9.02 -0.82
N LEU A 33 22.39 8.15 -0.43
CA LEU A 33 22.57 6.69 -0.56
C LEU A 33 22.60 6.25 -2.02
N ALA A 34 21.71 6.80 -2.85
CA ALA A 34 21.65 6.50 -4.28
C ALA A 34 22.93 6.92 -5.01
N LEU A 35 23.44 8.12 -4.72
CA LEU A 35 24.72 8.60 -5.26
C LEU A 35 25.91 7.76 -4.80
N SER A 36 25.93 7.39 -3.52
CA SER A 36 27.04 6.63 -2.92
C SER A 36 27.12 5.20 -3.45
N LEU A 37 25.97 4.53 -3.59
CA LEU A 37 25.89 3.15 -4.07
C LEU A 37 25.71 3.04 -5.59
N ARG A 38 25.46 4.17 -6.27
CA ARG A 38 25.14 4.24 -7.70
C ARG A 38 23.98 3.34 -8.09
N CYS A 39 22.90 3.38 -7.30
CA CYS A 39 21.71 2.58 -7.50
C CYS A 39 20.44 3.43 -7.39
N TYR A 40 19.30 2.84 -7.77
CA TYR A 40 18.00 3.44 -7.48
C TYR A 40 17.64 3.20 -6.01
N VAL A 41 17.15 4.23 -5.33
CA VAL A 41 16.71 4.14 -3.94
C VAL A 41 15.30 4.67 -3.82
N THR A 42 14.42 3.90 -3.17
CA THR A 42 13.05 4.30 -2.84
C THR A 42 12.75 4.12 -1.37
N ALA A 43 11.95 5.02 -0.81
CA ALA A 43 11.56 4.97 0.60
C ALA A 43 10.24 5.69 0.84
N GLY A 44 9.46 5.20 1.81
CA GLY A 44 8.21 5.83 2.22
C GLY A 44 8.42 6.89 3.32
N PHE A 45 7.69 8.00 3.27
CA PHE A 45 7.80 9.12 4.21
C PHE A 45 6.47 9.89 4.34
N PRO A 46 6.24 10.60 5.46
CA PRO A 46 5.11 11.51 5.60
C PRO A 46 5.38 12.83 4.87
N GLU A 47 4.78 13.03 3.71
CA GLU A 47 4.95 14.23 2.89
C GLU A 47 4.15 15.41 3.44
N ARG A 48 4.80 16.57 3.55
CA ARG A 48 4.12 17.86 3.80
C ARG A 48 3.40 18.34 2.55
N LEU A 49 2.12 18.65 2.70
CA LEU A 49 1.33 19.24 1.62
C LEU A 49 1.66 20.71 1.40
N SER A 50 1.48 21.16 0.16
CA SER A 50 1.47 22.60 -0.15
C SER A 50 0.26 23.27 0.50
N PRO A 51 0.32 24.59 0.79
CA PRO A 51 -0.79 25.30 1.44
C PRO A 51 -2.14 25.14 0.74
N ASP A 52 -2.15 25.04 -0.59
CA ASP A 52 -3.37 24.91 -1.41
C ASP A 52 -3.99 23.50 -1.34
N GLU A 53 -3.24 22.52 -0.86
CA GLU A 53 -3.71 21.13 -0.70
C GLU A 53 -4.16 20.81 0.73
N ILE A 54 -3.89 21.70 1.67
CA ILE A 54 -4.37 21.58 3.06
C ILE A 54 -5.87 21.85 3.08
N GLY A 55 -6.59 21.07 3.86
CA GLY A 55 -8.03 21.21 3.98
C GLY A 55 -8.59 20.37 5.11
N VAL A 56 -9.90 20.15 5.07
CA VAL A 56 -10.61 19.33 6.04
C VAL A 56 -11.40 18.27 5.30
N LYS A 57 -11.43 17.07 5.86
CA LYS A 57 -12.26 15.95 5.40
C LYS A 57 -13.11 15.45 6.54
N ASP A 58 -14.20 14.78 6.21
CA ASP A 58 -14.92 13.98 7.19
C ASP A 58 -14.13 12.71 7.58
N ALA A 59 -14.64 11.97 8.56
CA ALA A 59 -14.07 10.70 9.01
C ALA A 59 -13.93 9.65 7.89
N THR A 60 -14.59 9.85 6.75
CA THR A 60 -14.56 8.94 5.62
C THR A 60 -13.49 9.27 4.59
N GLY A 61 -12.90 10.45 4.65
CA GLY A 61 -11.96 10.88 3.64
C GLY A 61 -12.51 11.92 2.66
N THR A 62 -13.79 12.28 2.75
CA THR A 62 -14.44 13.16 1.79
C THR A 62 -14.15 14.62 2.13
N PRO A 63 -13.64 15.45 1.19
CA PRO A 63 -13.40 16.86 1.44
C PRO A 63 -14.68 17.58 1.86
N VAL A 64 -14.62 18.33 2.95
CA VAL A 64 -15.72 19.19 3.41
C VAL A 64 -15.53 20.55 2.76
N ALA A 65 -16.48 20.96 1.92
CA ALA A 65 -16.48 22.32 1.39
C ALA A 65 -16.63 23.30 2.55
N GLY A 66 -15.72 24.27 2.67
CA GLY A 66 -15.81 25.33 3.66
C GLY A 66 -17.07 26.14 3.44
N ASP A 67 -18.14 25.81 4.15
CA ASP A 67 -19.40 26.55 4.08
C ASP A 67 -19.29 27.77 4.99
N ASN A 68 -19.39 28.96 4.39
CA ASN A 68 -19.52 30.23 5.11
C ASN A 68 -20.97 30.41 5.65
N SER A 69 -21.63 29.34 6.09
CA SER A 69 -23.00 29.40 6.60
C SER A 69 -23.05 29.34 8.13
N VAL A 70 -23.31 30.54 8.67
CA VAL A 70 -24.08 30.88 9.88
C VAL A 70 -23.92 30.00 11.12
N GLU A 71 -23.39 30.63 12.17
CA GLU A 71 -23.47 30.19 13.57
C GLU A 71 -24.86 29.65 13.93
N GLY A 72 -24.99 28.33 14.09
CA GLY A 72 -26.25 27.78 14.59
C GLY A 72 -26.52 26.32 14.28
N GLU A 73 -25.62 25.41 14.67
CA GLU A 73 -25.96 24.08 15.19
C GLU A 73 -24.66 23.35 15.56
N VAL A 74 -24.41 23.19 16.87
CA VAL A 74 -23.28 22.41 17.40
C VAL A 74 -23.63 20.92 17.27
N GLY A 75 -23.63 20.42 16.05
CA GLY A 75 -23.48 18.99 15.78
C GLY A 75 -22.01 18.62 15.93
N ILE A 76 -21.69 17.54 16.61
CA ILE A 76 -20.32 16.99 16.70
C ILE A 76 -19.92 16.57 15.28
N ARG A 77 -19.30 17.47 14.52
CA ARG A 77 -18.73 17.14 13.20
C ARG A 77 -17.37 16.51 13.45
N ASN A 78 -17.24 15.22 13.12
CA ASN A 78 -15.97 14.49 13.12
C ASN A 78 -15.13 14.92 11.89
N GLU A 79 -14.74 16.19 11.89
CA GLU A 79 -13.85 16.78 10.90
C GLU A 79 -12.39 16.41 11.22
N VAL A 80 -11.62 16.15 10.17
CA VAL A 80 -10.22 15.74 10.26
C VAL A 80 -9.40 16.64 9.35
N ASP A 81 -8.35 17.25 9.91
CA ASP A 81 -7.44 18.07 9.13
C ASP A 81 -6.61 17.22 8.16
N ILE A 82 -6.47 17.71 6.94
CA ILE A 82 -5.61 17.16 5.90
C ILE A 82 -4.32 17.97 5.90
N VAL A 83 -3.26 17.40 6.46
CA VAL A 83 -1.99 18.11 6.67
C VAL A 83 -0.82 17.51 5.88
N GLY A 84 -0.97 16.28 5.39
CA GLY A 84 0.12 15.54 4.74
C GLY A 84 -0.36 14.52 3.72
N ALA A 85 0.57 13.75 3.16
CA ALA A 85 0.29 12.52 2.43
C ALA A 85 1.24 11.39 2.87
N ASN A 86 0.80 10.14 2.78
CA ASN A 86 1.68 8.98 2.93
C ASN A 86 2.31 8.70 1.57
N SER A 87 3.61 8.95 1.45
CA SER A 87 4.27 9.05 0.15
C SER A 87 5.50 8.19 0.06
N ALA A 88 5.98 7.98 -1.17
CA ALA A 88 7.25 7.34 -1.49
C ALA A 88 8.05 8.23 -2.45
N VAL A 89 9.37 8.20 -2.30
CA VAL A 89 10.33 8.87 -3.17
C VAL A 89 11.09 7.86 -4.01
N LEU A 90 11.57 8.24 -5.19
CA LEU A 90 12.51 7.47 -6.00
C LEU A 90 13.67 8.38 -6.44
N TYR A 91 14.89 7.98 -6.11
CA TYR A 91 16.12 8.63 -6.51
C TYR A 91 16.95 7.72 -7.41
N GLY A 92 17.66 8.32 -8.37
CA GLY A 92 18.49 7.64 -9.34
C GLY A 92 19.95 7.50 -8.90
N PRO A 93 20.75 6.69 -9.62
CA PRO A 93 22.17 6.44 -9.34
C PRO A 93 23.09 7.66 -9.24
N ASP A 94 22.64 8.80 -9.74
CA ASP A 94 23.30 10.11 -9.71
C ASP A 94 22.87 10.97 -8.50
N GLY A 95 22.07 10.41 -7.60
CA GLY A 95 21.46 11.13 -6.48
C GLY A 95 20.32 12.06 -6.88
N CYS A 96 19.92 12.09 -8.15
CA CYS A 96 18.86 12.98 -8.61
C CYS A 96 17.47 12.39 -8.35
N TRP A 97 16.50 13.28 -8.12
CA TRP A 97 15.10 12.90 -8.00
C TRP A 97 14.57 12.33 -9.32
N VAL A 98 14.00 11.14 -9.27
CA VAL A 98 13.35 10.49 -10.43
C VAL A 98 11.84 10.72 -10.37
N GLY A 99 11.24 10.55 -9.19
CA GLY A 99 9.79 10.65 -9.04
C GLY A 99 9.30 10.35 -7.64
N GLY A 100 7.99 10.50 -7.44
CA GLY A 100 7.33 10.22 -6.18
C GLY A 100 5.94 9.66 -6.39
N TYR A 101 5.42 9.02 -5.36
CA TYR A 101 4.11 8.37 -5.35
C TYR A 101 3.41 8.68 -4.03
N ARG A 102 2.11 8.96 -4.06
CA ARG A 102 1.26 9.12 -2.87
C ARG A 102 0.34 7.91 -2.78
N LYS A 103 0.26 7.29 -1.60
CA LYS A 103 -0.61 6.14 -1.33
C LYS A 103 -2.03 6.44 -1.78
N THR A 104 -2.59 5.56 -2.61
CA THR A 104 -3.91 5.76 -3.22
C THR A 104 -4.99 5.24 -2.28
N ASN A 105 -4.83 4.02 -1.77
CA ASN A 105 -5.81 3.38 -0.90
C ASN A 105 -5.41 3.59 0.56
N LEU A 106 -5.94 4.63 1.20
CA LEU A 106 -5.65 4.97 2.59
C LEU A 106 -6.13 3.87 3.56
N PHE A 107 -5.33 3.61 4.59
CA PHE A 107 -5.71 2.78 5.74
C PHE A 107 -6.30 3.65 6.85
N LYS A 108 -6.98 3.04 7.85
CA LYS A 108 -7.58 3.75 8.99
C LYS A 108 -6.62 4.77 9.65
N THR A 109 -5.33 4.42 9.74
CA THR A 109 -4.30 5.29 10.32
C THR A 109 -3.94 6.48 9.44
N ASP A 110 -4.00 6.33 8.11
CA ASP A 110 -3.76 7.46 7.20
C ASP A 110 -4.98 8.42 7.18
N LEU A 111 -6.19 7.89 7.40
CA LEU A 111 -7.41 8.69 7.39
C LEU A 111 -7.43 9.78 8.46
N THR A 112 -6.61 9.71 9.50
CA THR A 112 -6.56 10.70 10.58
C THR A 112 -5.77 11.98 10.24
N TRP A 113 -5.07 12.02 9.08
CA TRP A 113 -4.24 13.19 8.70
C TRP A 113 -3.93 13.35 7.21
N ALA A 114 -4.01 12.28 6.41
CA ALA A 114 -3.43 12.24 5.06
C ALA A 114 -4.43 12.53 3.93
N LYS A 115 -3.95 13.16 2.86
CA LYS A 115 -4.61 13.21 1.55
C LYS A 115 -4.26 11.95 0.75
N ALA A 116 -5.24 11.36 0.07
CA ALA A 116 -5.02 10.25 -0.84
C ALA A 116 -4.29 10.70 -2.11
N GLY A 117 -3.50 9.80 -2.69
CA GLY A 117 -2.99 9.93 -4.06
C GLY A 117 -4.11 9.83 -5.10
N THR A 118 -3.79 10.14 -6.35
CA THR A 118 -4.74 10.16 -7.46
C THR A 118 -4.72 8.89 -8.31
N GLY A 119 -4.01 7.85 -7.88
CA GLY A 119 -3.84 6.59 -8.60
C GLY A 119 -2.40 6.07 -8.56
N PHE A 120 -2.23 4.80 -8.89
CA PHE A 120 -0.93 4.12 -8.98
C PHE A 120 0.00 4.80 -10.00
N THR A 121 1.31 4.71 -9.77
CA THR A 121 2.33 5.37 -10.60
C THR A 121 3.43 4.38 -11.02
N THR A 122 3.86 4.48 -12.28
CA THR A 122 5.01 3.75 -12.82
C THR A 122 6.12 4.68 -13.28
N PHE A 123 7.34 4.15 -13.28
CA PHE A 123 8.55 4.83 -13.73
C PHE A 123 9.22 3.99 -14.81
N GLN A 124 9.59 4.64 -15.92
CA GLN A 124 10.37 4.02 -16.99
C GLN A 124 11.85 4.25 -16.70
N LEU A 125 12.53 3.19 -16.27
CA LEU A 125 13.94 3.20 -15.90
C LEU A 125 14.80 2.47 -16.95
N PRO A 126 16.10 2.81 -17.07
CA PRO A 126 17.04 2.06 -17.89
C PRO A 126 17.10 0.58 -17.52
N ALA A 127 17.60 -0.22 -18.46
CA ALA A 127 17.93 -1.62 -18.20
C ALA A 127 18.84 -1.75 -16.96
N PRO A 128 18.65 -2.78 -16.12
CA PRO A 128 17.72 -3.91 -16.30
C PRO A 128 16.31 -3.69 -15.70
N LEU A 129 16.03 -2.52 -15.11
CA LEU A 129 14.80 -2.33 -14.30
C LEU A 129 13.54 -2.09 -15.13
N HIS A 130 13.66 -1.41 -16.29
CA HIS A 130 12.55 -1.15 -17.22
C HIS A 130 11.34 -0.51 -16.52
N THR A 131 10.16 -1.14 -16.51
CA THR A 131 8.96 -0.57 -15.87
C THR A 131 8.94 -0.90 -14.38
N VAL A 132 9.05 0.12 -13.53
CA VAL A 132 8.95 -0.01 -12.07
C VAL A 132 7.65 0.62 -11.56
N THR A 133 6.86 -0.15 -10.80
CA THR A 133 5.66 0.32 -10.11
C THR A 133 5.93 0.44 -8.63
N LEU A 134 5.53 1.56 -8.02
CA LEU A 134 5.52 1.72 -6.56
C LEU A 134 4.10 1.59 -6.04
N ALA A 135 3.95 0.89 -4.91
CA ALA A 135 2.73 0.90 -4.13
C ALA A 135 3.05 0.88 -2.63
N ILE A 136 2.09 1.29 -1.81
CA ILE A 136 2.25 1.40 -0.36
C ILE A 136 1.16 0.60 0.32
N CYS A 137 1.53 -0.54 0.93
CA CYS A 137 0.71 -1.31 1.86
C CYS A 137 -0.72 -1.55 1.36
N ASN A 138 -1.69 -0.81 1.91
CA ASN A 138 -3.11 -0.95 1.64
C ASN A 138 -3.51 -0.66 0.17
N ASP A 139 -2.61 -0.15 -0.67
CA ASP A 139 -2.77 -0.15 -2.14
C ASP A 139 -2.99 -1.55 -2.72
N LEU A 140 -2.52 -2.58 -2.02
CA LEU A 140 -2.74 -3.97 -2.41
C LEU A 140 -4.21 -4.41 -2.20
N ASN A 141 -4.95 -3.75 -1.30
CA ASN A 141 -6.32 -4.07 -0.95
C ASN A 141 -7.33 -3.34 -1.84
N VAL A 142 -8.57 -3.86 -1.86
CA VAL A 142 -9.67 -3.27 -2.64
C VAL A 142 -9.91 -1.86 -2.15
N PHE A 143 -10.16 -0.96 -3.10
CA PHE A 143 -10.65 0.37 -2.74
C PHE A 143 -12.07 0.24 -2.15
N ASN A 144 -12.17 0.21 -0.82
CA ASN A 144 -13.45 0.22 -0.14
C ASN A 144 -14.00 1.64 -0.10
N SER A 145 -14.83 1.96 -1.09
CA SER A 145 -15.74 3.11 -1.04
C SER A 145 -16.73 3.05 0.14
N THR A 146 -16.74 1.98 0.95
CA THR A 146 -17.59 1.85 2.15
C THR A 146 -16.88 2.17 3.46
N SER A 147 -15.60 2.56 3.43
CA SER A 147 -15.06 3.43 4.48
C SER A 147 -15.79 4.78 4.56
N HIS A 148 -16.71 5.03 3.60
CA HIS A 148 -17.60 6.18 3.48
C HIS A 148 -18.97 6.13 4.13
N LEU A 149 -19.23 5.21 5.06
CA LEU A 149 -20.45 5.25 5.86
C LEU A 149 -20.14 5.48 7.34
N PRO A 150 -20.73 6.50 7.98
CA PRO A 150 -20.70 6.59 9.44
C PRO A 150 -21.35 5.33 10.02
N PRO A 151 -20.90 4.86 11.21
CA PRO A 151 -21.59 3.78 11.90
C PRO A 151 -23.07 4.17 12.08
N PRO A 152 -24.02 3.22 11.95
CA PRO A 152 -25.44 3.52 12.07
C PRO A 152 -25.69 4.19 13.43
N GLN A 153 -25.99 5.49 13.40
CA GLN A 153 -26.45 6.20 14.57
C GLN A 153 -27.79 5.60 14.98
N HIS A 154 -27.89 5.28 16.28
CA HIS A 154 -29.04 4.73 16.99
C HIS A 154 -30.35 4.70 16.18
N ALA A 155 -30.81 3.49 15.85
CA ALA A 155 -32.14 3.28 15.32
C ALA A 155 -33.18 3.89 16.26
N ASP A 156 -33.93 4.87 15.75
CA ASP A 156 -35.14 5.41 16.38
C ASP A 156 -36.15 4.25 16.55
N PRO A 157 -36.57 3.90 17.77
CA PRO A 157 -37.44 2.75 18.03
C PRO A 157 -38.87 2.86 17.46
N GLN A 158 -39.22 3.94 16.75
CA GLN A 158 -40.62 4.22 16.38
C GLN A 158 -40.93 4.45 14.90
N LYS A 159 -40.07 4.03 13.96
CA LYS A 159 -40.45 3.97 12.52
C LYS A 159 -40.69 2.56 12.03
N THR A 160 -41.96 2.17 12.01
CA THR A 160 -42.46 0.97 11.32
C THR A 160 -42.45 1.18 9.81
N SER A 161 -41.66 0.36 9.11
CA SER A 161 -41.53 0.15 7.65
C SER A 161 -40.20 0.70 7.08
N PRO A 162 -39.27 -0.16 6.63
CA PRO A 162 -38.04 0.28 5.98
C PRO A 162 -38.34 0.79 4.56
N PRO A 163 -37.85 1.97 4.14
CA PRO A 163 -37.67 2.22 2.73
C PRO A 163 -36.64 1.21 2.20
N GLN A 164 -36.93 0.56 1.08
CA GLN A 164 -35.96 -0.29 0.39
C GLN A 164 -34.79 0.59 -0.05
N SER A 165 -33.71 0.57 0.72
CA SER A 165 -32.43 1.16 0.35
C SER A 165 -31.94 0.49 -0.95
N PRO A 166 -31.37 1.24 -1.91
CA PRO A 166 -30.70 0.60 -3.03
C PRO A 166 -29.60 -0.30 -2.46
N THR A 167 -29.61 -1.57 -2.84
CA THR A 167 -28.61 -2.56 -2.48
C THR A 167 -27.24 -2.09 -2.96
N GLN A 168 -26.47 -1.46 -2.06
CA GLN A 168 -25.06 -1.15 -2.26
C GLN A 168 -24.28 -2.46 -2.26
N THR A 169 -23.78 -2.87 -3.43
CA THR A 169 -22.87 -4.01 -3.55
C THR A 169 -21.49 -3.58 -3.06
N THR A 170 -21.19 -3.85 -1.79
CA THR A 170 -19.80 -3.88 -1.33
C THR A 170 -19.08 -4.93 -2.15
N SER A 171 -18.08 -4.55 -2.95
CA SER A 171 -17.26 -5.49 -3.71
C SER A 171 -16.43 -6.31 -2.73
N SER A 172 -16.99 -7.39 -2.17
CA SER A 172 -16.27 -8.28 -1.28
C SER A 172 -15.22 -9.02 -2.09
N TRP A 173 -13.95 -8.86 -1.71
CA TRP A 173 -12.87 -9.56 -2.39
C TRP A 173 -12.94 -11.06 -2.15
N THR A 174 -12.76 -11.85 -3.22
CA THR A 174 -12.48 -13.28 -3.12
C THR A 174 -11.28 -13.65 -3.97
N LEU A 175 -10.58 -14.73 -3.61
CA LEU A 175 -9.45 -15.23 -4.40
C LEU A 175 -9.86 -15.60 -5.84
N LYS A 176 -11.11 -15.97 -6.09
CA LYS A 176 -11.56 -16.31 -7.44
C LYS A 176 -11.91 -15.07 -8.26
N GLU A 177 -12.62 -14.13 -7.65
CA GLU A 177 -13.31 -13.06 -8.38
C GLU A 177 -12.58 -11.71 -8.33
N GLY A 178 -11.62 -11.53 -7.43
CA GLY A 178 -10.99 -10.22 -7.21
C GLY A 178 -11.92 -9.26 -6.48
N PRO A 179 -11.78 -7.93 -6.65
CA PRO A 179 -10.92 -7.26 -7.63
C PRO A 179 -9.42 -7.28 -7.27
N TYR A 180 -8.57 -7.02 -8.27
CA TYR A 180 -7.11 -7.09 -8.18
C TYR A 180 -6.45 -5.81 -8.72
N GLU A 181 -6.91 -4.66 -8.27
CA GLU A 181 -6.63 -3.36 -8.91
C GLU A 181 -5.14 -3.10 -9.14
N LEU A 182 -4.29 -3.39 -8.15
CA LEU A 182 -2.84 -3.21 -8.28
C LEU A 182 -2.20 -4.23 -9.25
N ALA A 183 -2.65 -5.49 -9.22
CA ALA A 183 -2.13 -6.52 -10.13
C ALA A 183 -2.55 -6.23 -11.58
N ASP A 184 -3.81 -5.85 -11.79
CA ASP A 184 -4.35 -5.46 -13.09
C ASP A 184 -3.65 -4.22 -13.63
N TYR A 185 -3.36 -3.24 -12.76
CA TYR A 185 -2.53 -2.09 -13.11
C TYR A 185 -1.11 -2.53 -13.53
N CYS A 186 -0.47 -3.42 -12.77
CA CYS A 186 0.87 -3.92 -13.11
C CYS A 186 0.89 -4.61 -14.48
N ILE A 187 -0.14 -5.40 -14.80
CA ILE A 187 -0.32 -6.03 -16.11
C ILE A 187 -0.47 -4.99 -17.21
N ALA A 188 -1.36 -4.01 -17.01
CA ALA A 188 -1.63 -2.96 -17.99
C ALA A 188 -0.39 -2.14 -18.31
N GLN A 189 0.45 -1.88 -17.31
CA GLN A 189 1.69 -1.12 -17.45
C GLN A 189 2.89 -1.97 -17.88
N LYS A 190 2.74 -3.30 -17.98
CA LYS A 190 3.85 -4.24 -18.22
C LYS A 190 4.97 -4.05 -17.20
N THR A 191 4.59 -4.07 -15.93
CA THR A 191 5.51 -3.88 -14.80
C THR A 191 6.52 -5.02 -14.74
N ASN A 192 7.81 -4.67 -14.76
CA ASN A 192 8.91 -5.60 -14.54
C ASN A 192 9.20 -5.76 -13.05
N LEU A 193 9.14 -4.66 -12.30
CA LEU A 193 9.42 -4.61 -10.88
C LEU A 193 8.31 -3.86 -10.12
N LEU A 194 7.62 -4.55 -9.22
CA LEU A 194 6.70 -3.95 -8.25
C LEU A 194 7.41 -3.84 -6.89
N ILE A 195 7.43 -2.64 -6.30
CA ILE A 195 7.96 -2.43 -4.95
C ILE A 195 6.81 -2.02 -4.03
N LEU A 196 6.57 -2.84 -3.01
CA LEU A 196 5.59 -2.61 -1.94
C LEU A 196 6.30 -2.09 -0.70
N LEU A 197 6.01 -0.85 -0.31
CA LEU A 197 6.56 -0.21 0.88
C LEU A 197 5.55 -0.26 2.02
N ASP A 198 5.80 -1.14 2.99
CA ASP A 198 4.74 -1.64 3.86
C ASP A 198 4.92 -1.29 5.34
N ALA A 199 3.76 -1.03 5.96
CA ALA A 199 3.55 -1.02 7.39
C ALA A 199 2.37 -1.96 7.71
N TRP A 200 2.53 -3.22 7.28
CA TRP A 200 1.49 -4.24 7.34
C TRP A 200 1.44 -4.89 8.72
N LEU A 201 0.22 -5.03 9.25
CA LEU A 201 -0.01 -5.57 10.59
C LEU A 201 0.09 -7.10 10.61
N THR A 202 0.59 -7.64 11.72
CA THR A 202 0.47 -9.07 12.03
C THR A 202 -1.01 -9.45 12.07
N SER A 203 -1.39 -10.58 11.49
CA SER A 203 -2.79 -11.02 11.58
C SER A 203 -3.12 -11.37 13.03
N GLY A 204 -4.37 -11.16 13.47
CA GLY A 204 -4.79 -11.47 14.85
C GLY A 204 -4.59 -12.93 15.23
N GLU A 205 -4.58 -13.83 14.24
CA GLU A 205 -4.34 -15.27 14.41
C GLU A 205 -2.85 -15.60 14.60
N SER A 206 -1.93 -14.75 14.13
CA SER A 206 -0.48 -15.01 14.15
C SER A 206 0.30 -14.23 15.23
N VAL A 207 -0.40 -13.51 16.12
CA VAL A 207 0.22 -12.73 17.22
C VAL A 207 0.95 -13.62 18.22
N HIS A 208 0.46 -14.84 18.44
CA HIS A 208 1.08 -15.84 19.31
C HIS A 208 1.88 -16.89 18.55
N ASP A 209 2.05 -16.70 17.25
CA ASP A 209 2.77 -17.63 16.42
C ASP A 209 4.29 -17.52 16.70
N GLU A 210 4.93 -18.65 16.96
CA GLU A 210 6.38 -18.72 17.21
C GLU A 210 7.17 -18.95 15.91
N GLU A 211 6.49 -19.04 14.76
CA GLU A 211 7.14 -19.16 13.46
C GLU A 211 8.09 -18.00 13.15
N GLU A 212 9.19 -18.29 12.44
CA GLU A 212 10.24 -17.32 12.10
C GLU A 212 9.75 -16.27 11.09
N HIS A 213 8.74 -16.60 10.29
CA HIS A 213 8.16 -15.79 9.21
C HIS A 213 6.64 -15.72 9.35
N ASP A 214 6.03 -14.62 8.93
CA ASP A 214 4.57 -14.50 8.86
C ASP A 214 4.03 -15.03 7.51
N TRP A 215 3.94 -16.37 7.37
CA TRP A 215 3.47 -16.98 6.12
C TRP A 215 2.02 -16.64 5.78
N HIS A 216 1.19 -16.32 6.77
CA HIS A 216 -0.18 -15.88 6.54
C HIS A 216 -0.18 -14.60 5.69
N ASN A 217 0.58 -13.59 6.10
CA ASN A 217 0.67 -12.33 5.37
C ASN A 217 1.39 -12.49 4.02
N VAL A 218 2.45 -13.29 3.93
CA VAL A 218 3.12 -13.56 2.63
C VAL A 218 2.16 -14.23 1.63
N ASN A 219 1.38 -15.22 2.09
CA ASN A 219 0.37 -15.86 1.26
C ASN A 219 -0.75 -14.89 0.87
N TYR A 220 -1.16 -14.02 1.79
CA TYR A 220 -2.14 -12.97 1.50
C TYR A 220 -1.63 -12.00 0.43
N TRP A 221 -0.39 -11.52 0.54
CA TRP A 221 0.19 -10.60 -0.44
C TRP A 221 0.26 -11.24 -1.83
N ALA A 222 0.70 -12.50 -1.90
CA ALA A 222 0.72 -13.24 -3.15
C ALA A 222 -0.70 -13.46 -3.71
N ALA A 223 -1.68 -13.79 -2.86
CA ALA A 223 -3.08 -13.95 -3.24
C ALA A 223 -3.69 -12.67 -3.83
N ARG A 224 -3.36 -11.50 -3.27
CA ARG A 224 -3.78 -10.20 -3.82
C ARG A 224 -3.12 -9.84 -5.15
N LEU A 225 -2.08 -10.55 -5.53
CA LEU A 225 -1.39 -10.43 -6.82
C LEU A 225 -1.69 -11.59 -7.77
N ARG A 226 -2.77 -12.35 -7.52
CA ARG A 226 -3.14 -13.54 -8.28
C ARG A 226 -3.07 -13.41 -9.81
N PRO A 227 -3.56 -12.32 -10.45
CA PRO A 227 -3.44 -12.17 -11.90
C PRO A 227 -2.01 -12.23 -12.45
N LEU A 228 -1.01 -11.92 -11.63
CA LEU A 228 0.41 -11.98 -12.02
C LEU A 228 0.98 -13.39 -12.06
N TRP A 229 0.29 -14.41 -11.54
CA TRP A 229 0.82 -15.78 -11.50
C TRP A 229 -0.19 -16.89 -11.82
N VAL A 230 -1.48 -16.61 -11.78
CA VAL A 230 -2.52 -17.63 -12.04
C VAL A 230 -2.38 -18.25 -13.43
N ASN A 231 -2.67 -19.55 -13.50
CA ASN A 231 -2.89 -20.26 -14.75
C ASN A 231 -4.39 -20.46 -14.96
N GLU A 232 -5.00 -19.65 -15.85
CA GLU A 232 -6.45 -19.71 -16.13
C GLU A 232 -6.86 -20.98 -16.90
N GLY A 233 -5.90 -21.79 -17.38
CA GLY A 233 -6.16 -23.04 -18.08
C GLY A 233 -6.44 -24.25 -17.17
N VAL A 234 -6.40 -24.10 -15.84
CA VAL A 234 -6.53 -25.22 -14.90
C VAL A 234 -7.59 -24.92 -13.85
N GLU A 235 -8.84 -25.31 -14.11
CA GLU A 235 -9.84 -25.44 -13.05
C GLU A 235 -9.51 -26.68 -12.20
N GLY A 236 -9.02 -26.47 -10.98
CA GLY A 236 -9.11 -27.48 -9.90
C GLY A 236 -8.07 -28.60 -9.86
N GLY A 237 -6.87 -28.43 -10.45
CA GLY A 237 -5.79 -29.43 -10.35
C GLY A 237 -4.44 -28.81 -9.99
N PHE A 238 -3.68 -29.47 -9.12
CA PHE A 238 -2.25 -29.21 -8.97
C PHE A 238 -1.56 -29.53 -10.30
N VAL A 239 -0.77 -28.60 -10.82
CA VAL A 239 0.03 -28.81 -12.03
C VAL A 239 1.20 -29.72 -11.68
N GLU A 240 1.23 -30.94 -12.24
CA GLU A 240 2.46 -31.75 -12.29
C GLU A 240 3.52 -30.96 -13.09
N ASP A 241 4.79 -31.10 -12.70
CA ASP A 241 5.99 -30.41 -13.21
C ASP A 241 6.26 -30.70 -14.72
N GLY A 242 5.29 -30.38 -15.58
CA GLY A 242 5.26 -30.67 -17.01
C GLY A 242 5.49 -29.41 -17.84
N ASP A 243 6.64 -29.40 -18.51
CA ASP A 243 7.07 -28.51 -19.60
C ASP A 243 6.73 -27.02 -19.43
N ILE A 244 7.51 -26.36 -18.57
CA ILE A 244 7.58 -24.90 -18.51
C ILE A 244 8.18 -24.42 -19.83
N THR A 245 7.34 -24.03 -20.79
CA THR A 245 7.80 -23.28 -21.96
C THR A 245 8.50 -22.00 -21.47
N GLU A 246 9.65 -21.67 -22.08
CA GLU A 246 10.32 -20.39 -21.87
C GLU A 246 9.27 -19.25 -21.92
N PRO A 247 9.24 -18.37 -20.92
CA PRO A 247 8.24 -17.31 -20.85
C PRO A 247 8.44 -16.34 -22.02
N ASP A 248 7.37 -15.71 -22.48
CA ASP A 248 7.52 -14.52 -23.30
C ASP A 248 8.15 -13.41 -22.44
N VAL A 249 9.05 -12.61 -23.03
CA VAL A 249 9.62 -11.43 -22.38
C VAL A 249 8.48 -10.50 -21.93
N GLY A 250 8.40 -10.25 -20.62
CA GLY A 250 7.35 -9.41 -20.02
C GLY A 250 6.20 -10.18 -19.33
N ASP A 251 6.29 -11.50 -19.21
CA ASP A 251 5.36 -12.32 -18.42
C ASP A 251 5.71 -12.43 -16.93
N GLU A 252 6.88 -11.93 -16.53
CA GLU A 252 7.38 -11.97 -15.16
C GLU A 252 7.42 -10.59 -14.52
N THR A 253 6.79 -10.47 -13.35
CA THR A 253 6.92 -9.32 -12.46
C THR A 253 7.63 -9.77 -11.20
N VAL A 254 8.79 -9.17 -10.92
CA VAL A 254 9.46 -9.31 -9.62
C VAL A 254 8.76 -8.38 -8.63
N VAL A 255 8.40 -8.91 -7.47
CA VAL A 255 7.73 -8.17 -6.40
C VAL A 255 8.65 -8.12 -5.19
N VAL A 256 9.04 -6.91 -4.79
CA VAL A 256 9.82 -6.64 -3.58
C VAL A 256 8.88 -6.10 -2.52
N VAL A 257 8.74 -6.81 -1.41
CA VAL A 257 7.97 -6.35 -0.24
C VAL A 257 8.94 -5.89 0.84
N CYS A 258 8.91 -4.59 1.14
CA CYS A 258 9.69 -3.97 2.21
C CYS A 258 8.75 -3.61 3.35
N ASN A 259 8.50 -4.56 4.26
CA ASN A 259 7.61 -4.38 5.39
C ASN A 259 8.40 -4.17 6.69
N ARG A 260 7.97 -3.17 7.47
CA ARG A 260 8.52 -2.95 8.82
C ARG A 260 8.10 -4.05 9.79
N PHE A 261 8.80 -4.13 10.92
CA PHE A 261 8.38 -4.91 12.09
C PHE A 261 8.32 -4.02 13.34
N GLY A 262 7.94 -4.63 14.47
CA GLY A 262 7.88 -3.98 15.78
C GLY A 262 6.45 -3.73 16.23
N GLU A 263 6.31 -2.95 17.30
CA GLU A 263 5.02 -2.63 17.91
C GLU A 263 4.88 -1.12 18.07
N GLU A 264 3.72 -0.57 17.75
CA GLU A 264 3.36 0.83 18.01
C GLU A 264 1.92 0.92 18.50
N ASN A 265 1.70 1.59 19.65
CA ASN A 265 0.36 1.81 20.21
C ASN A 265 -0.49 0.52 20.34
N GLY A 266 0.14 -0.61 20.67
CA GLY A 266 -0.52 -1.91 20.84
C GLY A 266 -0.81 -2.67 19.53
N GLU A 267 -0.40 -2.14 18.38
CA GLU A 267 -0.50 -2.80 17.08
C GLU A 267 0.89 -3.37 16.70
N SER A 268 0.93 -4.62 16.26
CA SER A 268 2.16 -5.31 15.84
C SER A 268 2.28 -5.35 14.33
N PHE A 269 3.48 -5.10 13.80
CA PHE A 269 3.79 -5.19 12.38
C PHE A 269 4.45 -6.52 12.03
N ALA A 270 4.08 -7.08 10.87
CA ALA A 270 4.38 -8.47 10.49
C ALA A 270 5.85 -8.74 10.13
N GLY A 271 6.65 -7.69 9.88
CA GLY A 271 7.99 -7.86 9.30
C GLY A 271 7.93 -8.68 8.02
N THR A 272 8.80 -9.68 7.91
CA THR A 272 8.73 -10.66 6.82
C THR A 272 8.84 -10.02 5.43
N SER A 273 9.73 -9.02 5.31
CA SER A 273 10.11 -8.46 4.01
C SER A 273 10.58 -9.57 3.09
N CYS A 274 10.14 -9.59 1.83
CA CYS A 274 10.37 -10.73 0.95
C CYS A 274 10.49 -10.35 -0.53
N LEU A 275 11.01 -11.30 -1.32
CA LEU A 275 11.13 -11.20 -2.76
C LEU A 275 10.37 -12.34 -3.44
N LEU A 276 9.46 -12.00 -4.33
CA LEU A 276 8.61 -12.94 -5.06
C LEU A 276 8.82 -12.76 -6.57
N SER A 277 8.90 -13.85 -7.31
CA SER A 277 8.68 -13.86 -8.77
C SER A 277 7.25 -14.27 -9.05
N MET A 278 6.53 -13.39 -9.76
CA MET A 278 5.19 -13.62 -10.25
C MET A 278 5.24 -13.78 -11.76
N ARG A 279 5.23 -15.03 -12.22
CA ARG A 279 5.19 -15.35 -13.65
C ARG A 279 3.76 -15.72 -14.05
N ARG A 280 3.17 -14.99 -14.98
CA ARG A 280 1.83 -15.29 -15.48
C ARG A 280 1.77 -16.71 -16.02
N LYS A 281 0.65 -17.40 -15.80
CA LYS A 281 0.41 -18.80 -16.21
C LYS A 281 1.29 -19.86 -15.51
N SER A 282 2.14 -19.48 -14.56
CA SER A 282 2.92 -20.46 -13.77
C SER A 282 2.07 -21.27 -12.79
N GLY A 283 0.89 -20.75 -12.42
CA GLY A 283 -0.02 -21.38 -11.46
C GLY A 283 0.34 -21.13 -9.99
N ARG A 284 1.53 -20.58 -9.69
CA ARG A 284 1.95 -20.26 -8.32
C ARG A 284 3.01 -19.15 -8.27
N PRO A 285 3.03 -18.32 -7.21
CA PRO A 285 4.15 -17.42 -6.95
C PRO A 285 5.42 -18.23 -6.61
N LYS A 286 6.60 -17.72 -6.97
CA LYS A 286 7.88 -18.26 -6.51
C LYS A 286 8.49 -17.33 -5.47
N LEU A 287 8.61 -17.80 -4.23
CA LEU A 287 9.37 -17.11 -3.19
C LEU A 287 10.86 -17.33 -3.41
N PHE A 288 11.61 -16.23 -3.43
CA PHE A 288 13.06 -16.25 -3.50
C PHE A 288 13.68 -16.21 -2.10
N GLU A 289 13.33 -15.20 -1.31
CA GLU A 289 13.78 -15.04 0.07
C GLU A 289 12.74 -14.29 0.91
N ALA A 290 12.76 -14.52 2.21
CA ALA A 290 12.04 -13.73 3.20
C ALA A 290 12.95 -13.49 4.42
N MET A 291 12.95 -12.26 4.92
CA MET A 291 13.51 -11.90 6.22
C MET A 291 12.63 -12.43 7.35
N GLY A 292 13.18 -12.63 8.53
CA GLY A 292 12.38 -12.99 9.70
C GLY A 292 11.37 -11.90 10.10
N ARG A 293 10.30 -12.27 10.79
CA ARG A 293 9.28 -11.30 11.27
C ARG A 293 9.80 -10.23 12.23
N ARG A 294 10.95 -10.46 12.87
CA ARG A 294 11.58 -9.50 13.81
C ARG A 294 12.97 -9.07 13.37
N GLU A 295 13.26 -9.20 12.09
CA GLU A 295 14.59 -8.95 11.56
C GLU A 295 14.74 -7.52 11.02
N GLU A 296 15.68 -6.77 11.60
CA GLU A 296 16.20 -5.54 11.01
C GLU A 296 17.46 -5.85 10.23
N GLY A 297 17.50 -5.48 8.94
CA GLY A 297 18.67 -5.75 8.12
C GLY A 297 18.47 -5.43 6.65
N VAL A 298 19.50 -5.74 5.87
CA VAL A 298 19.51 -5.62 4.42
C VAL A 298 19.65 -7.02 3.83
N ARG A 299 18.87 -7.31 2.79
CA ARG A 299 19.05 -8.49 1.94
C ARG A 299 19.47 -8.07 0.55
N LEU A 300 20.41 -8.83 0.00
CA LEU A 300 20.94 -8.63 -1.34
C LEU A 300 20.58 -9.85 -2.18
N TRP A 301 19.88 -9.62 -3.27
CA TRP A 301 19.46 -10.68 -4.17
C TRP A 301 19.86 -10.36 -5.61
N THR A 302 20.23 -11.38 -6.37
CA THR A 302 20.45 -11.28 -7.82
C THR A 302 19.25 -11.89 -8.54
N ALA A 303 18.38 -11.06 -9.10
CA ALA A 303 17.32 -11.54 -9.99
C ALA A 303 17.99 -11.92 -11.32
N GLY A 304 17.89 -13.21 -11.66
CA GLY A 304 18.50 -13.81 -12.85
C GLY A 304 17.74 -13.52 -14.13
#